data_AF-A0AAD7XAB4-F1
#
_entry.id   AF-A0AAD7XAB4-F1
#
_cell.length_a   1.000
_cell.length_b   1.000
_cell.length_c   1.000
_cell.angle_alpha   90.00
_cell.angle_beta   90.00
_cell.angle_gamma   90.00
#
_symmetry.space_group_name_H-M   'P 1'
#
loop_
_entity.id
_entity.type
_entity.pdbx_description
1 polymer ?
#
loop_
_entity_poly.entity_id
_entity_poly.type
_entity_poly.pdbx_seq_one_letter_code
_entity_poly.pdbx_strand_id
1 'polypeptide(L)'
;MAPPNKLDAWYQPEWSEEVRRHEAYRRTHGAVAEPTIGDLRVHSQLPTTVDQFLSGPSWGYILSKLPMVYLAYTVHSALREAYPRRLPAFTSLKLLELYAWAAVALAANGATDGRLVQAFLDPKRLKIERRCDLIKRNMMAEQPKNSYERALDAAVNSLEGEQAQRWVQLLGLRTAGYDQSDLAGKLRWWNNHIWSDELTWNRAAAAWILGPKPDAKLEVSTKLDKELEVSITHLANCMRSSAYITDSDFPAWYHFREYIYIPLSALVASIPFAMLARRSGRRALYWPMNGLQRVLVGGTVYCGVMQRYQYYSYLTTVQGEERDRHKHMQELRNIYKSPF
;
A
#
# COMPACT_ATOMS: atom_id res chain seq x y z
N MET A 1 42.99 20.43 -7.95
CA MET A 1 41.93 19.57 -8.51
C MET A 1 40.98 19.22 -7.38
N ALA A 2 39.77 19.77 -7.37
CA ALA A 2 38.76 19.39 -6.39
C ALA A 2 38.29 17.95 -6.71
N PRO A 3 38.07 17.08 -5.70
CA PRO A 3 37.50 15.76 -5.95
C PRO A 3 36.11 15.92 -6.58
N PRO A 4 35.73 15.05 -7.53
CA PRO A 4 34.41 15.09 -8.14
C PRO A 4 33.34 14.97 -7.05
N ASN A 5 32.29 15.77 -7.18
CA ASN A 5 31.17 15.79 -6.26
C ASN A 5 30.58 14.37 -6.17
N LYS A 6 30.53 13.77 -4.98
CA LYS A 6 30.08 12.38 -4.79
C LYS A 6 28.65 12.14 -5.29
N LEU A 7 27.88 13.20 -5.53
CA LEU A 7 26.55 13.16 -6.15
C LEU A 7 26.56 12.85 -7.65
N ASP A 8 27.60 13.22 -8.41
CA ASP A 8 27.68 12.88 -9.84
C ASP A 8 28.02 11.40 -10.07
N ALA A 9 28.58 10.72 -9.06
CA ALA A 9 28.80 9.27 -9.07
C ALA A 9 27.49 8.47 -8.95
N TRP A 10 26.38 9.09 -8.53
CA TRP A 10 25.06 8.45 -8.49
C TRP A 10 24.42 8.34 -9.89
N TYR A 11 24.99 9.04 -10.87
CA TYR A 11 24.55 9.06 -12.26
C TYR A 11 25.56 8.29 -13.15
N GLN A 12 25.84 7.04 -12.79
CA GLN A 12 26.69 6.17 -13.60
C GLN A 12 25.92 5.60 -14.83
N PRO A 13 26.58 5.44 -15.99
CA PRO A 13 25.99 5.06 -17.28
C PRO A 13 25.55 3.59 -17.39
N GLU A 14 25.45 2.85 -16.28
CA GLU A 14 24.96 1.47 -16.25
C GLU A 14 23.51 1.35 -16.76
N TRP A 15 22.69 2.40 -16.55
CA TRP A 15 21.38 2.52 -17.19
C TRP A 15 21.45 2.45 -18.71
N SER A 16 22.49 3.00 -19.32
CA SER A 16 22.65 2.94 -20.78
C SER A 16 23.09 1.56 -21.25
N GLU A 17 23.82 0.80 -20.42
CA GLU A 17 24.27 -0.56 -20.72
C GLU A 17 23.13 -1.57 -20.52
N GLU A 18 22.33 -1.40 -19.47
CA GLU A 18 21.19 -2.26 -19.14
C GLU A 18 20.00 -2.00 -20.06
N VAL A 19 19.73 -0.73 -20.40
CA VAL A 19 18.80 -0.38 -21.49
C VAL A 19 19.32 -0.89 -22.83
N ARG A 20 20.63 -0.79 -23.13
CA ARG A 20 21.21 -1.42 -24.34
C ARG A 20 21.09 -2.94 -24.34
N ARG A 21 21.25 -3.61 -23.21
CA ARG A 21 21.04 -5.06 -23.07
C ARG A 21 19.58 -5.43 -23.26
N HIS A 22 18.65 -4.66 -22.69
CA HIS A 22 17.22 -4.88 -22.83
C HIS A 22 16.73 -4.61 -24.27
N GLU A 23 17.28 -3.59 -24.93
CA GLU A 23 17.04 -3.33 -26.36
C GLU A 23 17.70 -4.38 -27.26
N ALA A 24 18.92 -4.83 -26.95
CA ALA A 24 19.59 -5.91 -27.68
C ALA A 24 18.85 -7.25 -27.52
N TYR A 25 18.30 -7.51 -26.33
CA TYR A 25 17.43 -8.65 -26.07
C TYR A 25 16.13 -8.57 -26.87
N ARG A 26 15.44 -7.41 -26.88
CA ARG A 26 14.28 -7.14 -27.74
C ARG A 26 14.57 -7.30 -29.23
N ARG A 27 15.77 -6.91 -29.69
CA ARG A 27 16.18 -7.06 -31.10
C ARG A 27 16.46 -8.51 -31.49
N THR A 28 17.05 -9.29 -30.58
CA THR A 28 17.47 -10.68 -30.84
C THR A 28 16.35 -11.70 -30.66
N HIS A 29 15.39 -11.44 -29.78
CA HIS A 29 14.32 -12.38 -29.43
C HIS A 29 12.96 -11.98 -30.04
N GLY A 30 12.98 -11.01 -30.97
CA GLY A 30 11.77 -10.35 -31.46
C GLY A 30 11.13 -9.49 -30.35
N ALA A 31 10.28 -8.54 -30.73
CA ALA A 31 9.42 -7.89 -29.77
C ALA A 31 8.58 -8.98 -29.09
N VAL A 32 8.97 -9.40 -27.89
CA VAL A 32 8.07 -10.11 -26.98
C VAL A 32 6.84 -9.23 -26.95
N ALA A 33 5.75 -9.73 -27.52
CA ALA A 33 4.50 -9.00 -27.60
C ALA A 33 4.27 -8.38 -26.23
N GLU A 34 4.08 -7.06 -26.17
CA GLU A 34 3.57 -6.44 -24.95
C GLU A 34 2.41 -7.32 -24.51
N PRO A 35 2.41 -7.84 -23.25
CA PRO A 35 1.45 -8.83 -22.82
C PRO A 35 0.08 -8.30 -23.18
N THR A 36 -0.49 -8.86 -24.25
CA THR A 36 -1.77 -8.43 -24.75
C THR A 36 -2.74 -8.78 -23.64
N ILE A 37 -3.68 -7.88 -23.34
CA ILE A 37 -4.74 -8.10 -22.33
C ILE A 37 -5.44 -9.47 -22.51
N GLY A 38 -5.33 -10.10 -23.69
CA GLY A 38 -5.73 -11.47 -23.97
C GLY A 38 -5.07 -12.58 -23.14
N ASP A 39 -3.85 -12.40 -22.64
CA ASP A 39 -3.12 -13.43 -21.87
C ASP A 39 -3.50 -13.48 -20.38
N LEU A 40 -4.29 -12.51 -19.91
CA LEU A 40 -4.87 -12.49 -18.55
C LEU A 40 -6.21 -13.25 -18.44
N ARG A 41 -6.57 -14.06 -19.45
CA ARG A 41 -7.84 -14.81 -19.55
C ARG A 41 -7.99 -16.03 -18.64
N VAL A 42 -7.33 -16.10 -17.48
CA VAL A 42 -7.43 -17.28 -16.61
C VAL A 42 -8.58 -17.22 -15.59
N HIS A 43 -9.31 -16.10 -15.43
CA HIS A 43 -10.50 -16.06 -14.57
C HIS A 43 -11.70 -15.36 -15.23
N SER A 44 -12.74 -16.12 -15.53
CA SER A 44 -13.95 -15.79 -16.29
C SER A 44 -14.95 -14.85 -15.58
N GLN A 45 -14.47 -13.88 -14.79
CA GLN A 45 -15.31 -12.83 -14.17
C GLN A 45 -14.63 -11.45 -14.14
N LEU A 46 -13.65 -11.24 -15.01
CA LEU A 46 -13.06 -9.90 -15.17
C LEU A 46 -14.06 -9.00 -15.94
N PRO A 47 -14.28 -7.75 -15.50
CA PRO A 47 -15.11 -6.77 -16.20
C PRO A 47 -14.84 -6.76 -17.71
N THR A 48 -15.90 -6.77 -18.52
CA THR A 48 -15.83 -7.00 -19.97
C THR A 48 -15.25 -5.82 -20.76
N THR A 49 -14.93 -4.69 -20.11
CA THR A 49 -14.37 -3.49 -20.77
C THR A 49 -13.33 -2.81 -19.88
N VAL A 50 -12.29 -2.23 -20.50
CA VAL A 50 -11.24 -1.43 -19.83
C VAL A 50 -11.86 -0.25 -19.08
N ASP A 51 -12.94 0.35 -19.60
CA ASP A 51 -13.64 1.47 -18.95
C ASP A 51 -14.29 1.08 -17.62
N GLN A 52 -14.85 -0.14 -17.51
CA GLN A 52 -15.36 -0.65 -16.24
C GLN A 52 -14.23 -0.81 -15.21
N PHE A 53 -13.04 -1.22 -15.63
CA PHE A 53 -11.87 -1.29 -14.74
C PHE A 53 -11.42 0.09 -14.25
N LEU A 54 -11.39 1.09 -15.13
CA LEU A 54 -10.96 2.45 -14.79
C LEU A 54 -11.94 3.19 -13.86
N SER A 55 -13.22 2.79 -13.83
CA SER A 55 -14.27 3.47 -13.05
C SER A 55 -14.26 3.21 -11.54
N GLY A 56 -13.52 2.20 -11.06
CA GLY A 56 -13.51 1.80 -9.65
C GLY A 56 -13.80 0.31 -9.48
N PRO A 57 -13.53 -0.28 -8.29
CA PRO A 57 -14.06 -1.61 -7.99
C PRO A 57 -15.59 -1.52 -7.99
N SER A 58 -16.24 -2.26 -8.89
CA SER A 58 -17.71 -2.27 -8.95
C SER A 58 -18.27 -3.00 -7.74
N TRP A 59 -19.34 -2.48 -7.14
CA TRP A 59 -20.04 -3.17 -6.06
C TRP A 59 -20.49 -4.56 -6.48
N GLY A 60 -20.86 -4.75 -7.76
CA GLY A 60 -21.15 -6.07 -8.31
C GLY A 60 -19.99 -7.06 -8.17
N TYR A 61 -18.76 -6.64 -8.49
CA TYR A 61 -17.57 -7.48 -8.31
C TYR A 61 -17.28 -7.77 -6.83
N ILE A 62 -17.31 -6.74 -5.98
CA ILE A 62 -17.08 -6.85 -4.53
C ILE A 62 -18.10 -7.83 -3.89
N LEU A 63 -19.37 -7.69 -4.24
CA LEU A 63 -20.46 -8.46 -3.64
C LEU A 63 -20.62 -9.85 -4.28
N SER A 64 -20.05 -10.10 -5.46
CA SER A 64 -20.10 -11.41 -6.15
C SER A 64 -19.58 -12.58 -5.32
N LYS A 65 -18.73 -12.30 -4.32
CA LYS A 65 -18.14 -13.31 -3.44
C LYS A 65 -19.01 -13.64 -2.22
N LEU A 66 -19.99 -12.79 -1.88
CA LEU A 66 -20.86 -13.00 -0.72
C LEU A 66 -21.77 -14.24 -0.81
N PRO A 67 -22.35 -14.60 -1.98
CA PRO A 67 -23.15 -15.82 -2.09
C PRO A 67 -22.38 -17.07 -1.67
N MET A 68 -21.07 -17.15 -1.99
CA MET A 68 -20.22 -18.28 -1.59
C MET A 68 -20.02 -18.33 -0.07
N VAL A 69 -19.85 -17.18 0.58
CA VAL A 69 -19.74 -17.09 2.05
C VAL A 69 -21.04 -17.50 2.70
N TYR A 70 -22.18 -17.03 2.18
CA TYR A 70 -23.50 -17.38 2.67
C TYR A 70 -23.77 -18.89 2.51
N LEU A 71 -23.50 -19.46 1.33
CA LEU A 71 -23.63 -20.89 1.09
C LEU A 71 -22.73 -21.71 2.03
N ALA A 72 -21.48 -21.30 2.23
CA ALA A 72 -20.59 -21.96 3.16
C ALA A 72 -21.09 -21.86 4.61
N TYR A 73 -21.72 -20.73 4.99
CA TYR A 73 -22.35 -20.56 6.30
C TYR A 73 -23.55 -21.48 6.48
N THR A 74 -24.46 -21.56 5.50
CA THR A 74 -25.67 -22.40 5.59
C THR A 74 -25.31 -23.88 5.67
N VAL A 75 -24.36 -24.34 4.84
CA VAL A 75 -23.85 -25.72 4.89
C VAL A 75 -23.21 -26.02 6.25
N HIS A 76 -22.37 -25.12 6.77
CA HIS A 76 -21.76 -25.32 8.09
C HIS A 76 -22.81 -25.31 9.21
N SER A 77 -23.83 -24.45 9.14
CA SER A 77 -24.91 -24.44 10.13
C SER A 77 -25.69 -25.76 10.13
N ALA A 78 -26.10 -26.25 8.95
CA ALA A 78 -26.81 -27.51 8.81
C ALA A 78 -25.97 -28.70 9.30
N LEU A 79 -24.68 -28.74 8.96
CA LEU A 79 -23.76 -29.78 9.46
C LEU A 79 -23.60 -29.73 10.98
N ARG A 80 -23.63 -28.54 11.59
CA ARG A 80 -23.53 -28.39 13.05
C ARG A 80 -24.78 -28.87 13.78
N GLU A 81 -25.94 -28.75 13.15
CA GLU A 81 -27.20 -29.28 13.65
C GLU A 81 -27.23 -30.81 13.55
N ALA A 82 -26.80 -31.37 12.41
CA ALA A 82 -26.71 -32.81 12.20
C ALA A 82 -25.62 -33.48 13.06
N TYR A 83 -24.50 -32.78 13.29
CA TYR A 83 -23.34 -33.28 14.04
C TYR A 83 -22.93 -32.29 15.13
N PRO A 84 -23.58 -32.35 16.31
CA PRO A 84 -23.26 -31.47 17.43
C PRO A 84 -21.79 -31.57 17.85
N ARG A 85 -21.21 -30.42 18.20
CA ARG A 85 -19.79 -30.35 18.60
C ARG A 85 -19.54 -31.14 19.87
N ARG A 86 -18.49 -31.97 19.86
CA ARG A 86 -17.96 -32.65 21.06
C ARG A 86 -16.89 -31.82 21.79
N LEU A 87 -16.22 -30.92 21.07
CA LEU A 87 -15.15 -30.08 21.61
C LEU A 87 -15.64 -28.67 21.97
N PRO A 88 -15.06 -28.04 23.01
CA PRO A 88 -15.34 -26.64 23.32
C PRO A 88 -14.92 -25.73 22.16
N ALA A 89 -15.65 -24.64 21.95
CA ALA A 89 -15.33 -23.71 20.87
C ALA A 89 -13.96 -23.04 21.11
N PHE A 90 -13.07 -23.01 20.11
CA PHE A 90 -11.77 -22.34 20.24
C PHE A 90 -11.87 -20.81 20.33
N THR A 91 -12.93 -20.26 19.75
CA THR A 91 -13.25 -18.83 19.82
C THR A 91 -14.59 -18.60 20.52
N SER A 92 -14.72 -17.42 21.12
CA SER A 92 -15.97 -16.88 21.64
C SER A 92 -16.92 -16.36 20.56
N LEU A 93 -16.43 -16.23 19.32
CA LEU A 93 -17.22 -15.77 18.20
C LEU A 93 -18.34 -16.75 17.85
N LYS A 94 -19.52 -16.21 17.56
CA LYS A 94 -20.62 -16.96 16.95
C LYS A 94 -20.21 -17.36 15.53
N LEU A 95 -20.82 -18.44 15.03
CA LEU A 95 -20.58 -18.89 13.66
C LEU A 95 -20.88 -17.77 12.66
N LEU A 96 -22.01 -17.09 12.82
CA LEU A 96 -22.38 -15.95 11.99
C LEU A 96 -21.34 -14.82 12.02
N GLU A 97 -20.75 -14.51 13.19
CA GLU A 97 -19.73 -13.47 13.31
C GLU A 97 -18.46 -13.84 12.52
N LEU A 98 -18.04 -15.11 12.54
CA LEU A 98 -16.89 -15.58 11.76
C LEU A 98 -17.12 -15.41 10.25
N TYR A 99 -18.30 -15.80 9.77
CA TYR A 99 -18.63 -15.64 8.35
C TYR A 99 -18.85 -14.19 7.95
N ALA A 100 -19.37 -13.34 8.84
CA ALA A 100 -19.44 -11.90 8.61
C ALA A 100 -18.04 -11.29 8.46
N TRP A 101 -17.09 -11.64 9.33
CA TRP A 101 -15.70 -11.20 9.19
C TRP A 101 -15.03 -11.73 7.92
N ALA A 102 -15.31 -12.97 7.53
CA ALA A 102 -14.83 -13.54 6.27
C ALA A 102 -15.41 -12.79 5.06
N ALA A 103 -16.69 -12.45 5.08
CA ALA A 103 -17.36 -11.64 4.05
C ALA A 103 -16.72 -10.25 3.93
N VAL A 104 -16.49 -9.57 5.06
CA VAL A 104 -15.81 -8.27 5.08
C VAL A 104 -14.40 -8.38 4.49
N ALA A 105 -13.63 -9.39 4.88
CA ALA A 105 -12.29 -9.63 4.36
C ALA A 105 -12.29 -9.88 2.83
N LEU A 106 -13.24 -10.67 2.33
CA LEU A 106 -13.36 -10.95 0.90
C LEU A 106 -13.78 -9.71 0.10
N ALA A 107 -14.77 -8.96 0.60
CA ALA A 107 -15.20 -7.71 -0.02
C ALA A 107 -14.05 -6.69 -0.11
N ALA A 108 -13.31 -6.52 0.98
CA ALA A 108 -12.18 -5.61 1.04
C ALA A 108 -11.00 -6.08 0.15
N ASN A 109 -10.76 -7.39 0.02
CA ASN A 109 -9.78 -7.92 -0.93
C ASN A 109 -10.22 -7.65 -2.37
N GLY A 110 -11.49 -7.86 -2.70
CA GLY A 110 -12.01 -7.52 -4.03
C GLY A 110 -11.85 -6.05 -4.39
N ALA A 111 -12.07 -5.15 -3.43
CA ALA A 111 -11.83 -3.71 -3.61
C ALA A 111 -10.35 -3.40 -3.83
N THR A 112 -9.46 -4.04 -3.06
CA THR A 112 -8.01 -3.97 -3.22
C THR A 112 -7.56 -4.43 -4.60
N ASP A 113 -8.03 -5.60 -5.05
CA ASP A 113 -7.64 -6.17 -6.34
C ASP A 113 -8.13 -5.28 -7.51
N GLY A 114 -9.28 -4.63 -7.37
CA GLY A 114 -9.72 -3.61 -8.33
C GLY A 114 -8.75 -2.42 -8.41
N ARG A 115 -8.30 -1.89 -7.26
CA ARG A 115 -7.32 -0.78 -7.20
C ARG A 115 -5.96 -1.19 -7.76
N LEU A 116 -5.52 -2.41 -7.47
CA LEU A 116 -4.30 -3.01 -8.01
C LEU A 116 -4.32 -3.00 -9.54
N VAL A 117 -5.37 -3.54 -10.15
CA VAL A 117 -5.50 -3.59 -11.61
C VAL A 117 -5.47 -2.19 -12.20
N GLN A 118 -6.15 -1.22 -11.58
CA GLN A 118 -6.09 0.17 -12.02
C GLN A 118 -4.70 0.79 -11.87
N ALA A 119 -3.93 0.42 -10.84
CA ALA A 119 -2.57 0.90 -10.66
C ALA A 119 -1.65 0.43 -11.79
N PHE A 120 -1.84 -0.81 -12.27
CA PHE A 120 -1.03 -1.37 -13.36
C PHE A 120 -1.45 -0.92 -14.75
N LEU A 121 -2.74 -0.76 -14.99
CA LEU A 121 -3.25 -0.31 -16.29
C LEU A 121 -2.96 1.17 -16.56
N ASP A 122 -2.58 1.94 -15.53
CA ASP A 122 -2.26 3.36 -15.66
C ASP A 122 -0.73 3.58 -15.76
N PRO A 123 -0.21 3.97 -16.94
CA PRO A 123 1.23 4.20 -17.12
C PRO A 123 1.81 5.24 -16.17
N LYS A 124 1.02 6.20 -15.69
CA LYS A 124 1.49 7.21 -14.74
C LYS A 124 1.67 6.64 -13.33
N ARG A 125 0.72 5.84 -12.86
CA ARG A 125 0.81 5.19 -11.54
C ARG A 125 2.00 4.24 -11.48
N LEU A 126 2.22 3.51 -12.56
CA LEU A 126 3.38 2.64 -12.71
C LEU A 126 4.71 3.41 -12.65
N LYS A 127 4.76 4.67 -13.10
CA LYS A 127 5.98 5.51 -12.95
C LYS A 127 6.27 5.86 -11.50
N ILE A 128 5.26 6.17 -10.69
CA ILE A 128 5.43 6.45 -9.26
C ILE A 128 5.96 5.19 -8.56
N GLU A 129 5.33 4.05 -8.83
CA GLU A 129 5.74 2.76 -8.27
C GLU A 129 7.20 2.43 -8.62
N ARG A 130 7.56 2.52 -9.91
CA ARG A 130 8.94 2.29 -10.37
C ARG A 130 9.95 3.23 -9.73
N ARG A 131 9.56 4.49 -9.47
CA ARG A 131 10.41 5.45 -8.77
C ARG A 131 10.61 5.02 -7.31
N CYS A 132 9.55 4.61 -6.62
CA CYS A 132 9.64 4.10 -5.26
C CYS A 132 10.54 2.84 -5.20
N ASP A 133 10.39 1.94 -6.16
CA ASP A 133 11.23 0.75 -6.29
C ASP A 133 12.69 1.10 -6.56
N LEU A 134 12.96 2.07 -7.44
CA LEU A 134 14.31 2.52 -7.73
C LEU A 134 14.98 3.12 -6.49
N ILE A 135 14.28 4.01 -5.79
CA ILE A 135 14.78 4.61 -4.55
C ILE A 135 15.05 3.51 -3.52
N LYS A 136 14.10 2.58 -3.33
CA LYS A 136 14.26 1.45 -2.43
C LYS A 136 15.44 0.57 -2.80
N ARG A 137 15.59 0.18 -4.07
CA ARG A 137 16.70 -0.65 -4.58
C ARG A 137 18.04 0.04 -4.33
N ASN A 138 18.18 1.31 -4.69
CA ASN A 138 19.42 2.07 -4.47
C ASN A 138 19.75 2.15 -2.98
N MET A 139 18.75 2.39 -2.14
CA MET A 139 18.91 2.45 -0.68
C MET A 139 19.29 1.09 -0.07
N MET A 140 18.75 -0.02 -0.57
CA MET A 140 18.99 -1.36 -0.04
C MET A 140 20.25 -2.01 -0.62
N ALA A 141 20.63 -1.69 -1.86
CA ALA A 141 21.80 -2.24 -2.53
C ALA A 141 23.10 -1.72 -1.93
N GLU A 142 23.11 -0.50 -1.41
CA GLU A 142 24.37 0.13 -1.06
C GLU A 142 25.01 -0.40 0.22
N GLN A 143 24.30 -0.82 1.29
CA GLN A 143 24.98 -1.10 2.57
C GLN A 143 24.31 -2.12 3.51
N PRO A 144 25.09 -2.83 4.36
CA PRO A 144 24.55 -3.60 5.49
C PRO A 144 23.73 -2.67 6.40
N LYS A 145 22.64 -3.19 7.00
CA LYS A 145 21.62 -2.41 7.75
C LYS A 145 22.18 -1.28 8.65
N ASN A 146 23.31 -1.50 9.33
CA ASN A 146 23.91 -0.53 10.27
C ASN A 146 24.69 0.61 9.60
N SER A 147 25.01 0.49 8.32
CA SER A 147 25.78 1.50 7.58
C SER A 147 24.85 2.39 6.74
N TYR A 148 23.66 1.88 6.39
CA TYR A 148 22.56 2.65 5.82
C TYR A 148 22.04 3.74 6.78
N GLU A 149 21.88 3.44 8.07
CA GLU A 149 21.45 4.46 9.06
C GLU A 149 22.45 5.61 9.14
N ARG A 150 23.75 5.28 9.14
CA ARG A 150 24.83 6.27 9.15
C ARG A 150 24.92 7.08 7.86
N ALA A 151 24.70 6.45 6.71
CA ALA A 151 24.70 7.13 5.42
C ALA A 151 23.53 8.12 5.31
N LEU A 152 22.36 7.74 5.82
CA LEU A 152 21.20 8.61 5.86
C LEU A 152 21.36 9.74 6.88
N ASP A 153 21.85 9.46 8.09
CA ASP A 153 22.14 10.50 9.07
C ASP A 153 23.16 11.49 8.51
N ALA A 154 24.20 11.00 7.83
CA ALA A 154 25.15 11.86 7.11
C ALA A 154 24.47 12.66 6.00
N ALA A 155 23.52 12.07 5.27
CA ALA A 155 22.80 12.73 4.18
C ALA A 155 21.82 13.81 4.69
N VAL A 156 21.14 13.55 5.80
CA VAL A 156 20.27 14.51 6.51
C VAL A 156 21.13 15.64 7.08
N ASN A 157 22.27 15.31 7.68
CA ASN A 157 23.22 16.29 8.19
C ASN A 157 23.92 17.08 7.06
N SER A 158 23.94 16.57 5.83
CA SER A 158 24.46 17.27 4.66
C SER A 158 23.41 18.10 3.92
N LEU A 159 22.15 18.09 4.37
CA LEU A 159 21.13 18.98 3.79
C LEU A 159 21.49 20.42 4.15
N GLU A 160 21.68 21.26 3.14
CA GLU A 160 22.01 22.67 3.31
C GLU A 160 20.99 23.57 2.60
N GLY A 161 20.86 24.81 3.08
CA GLY A 161 20.02 25.84 2.48
C GLY A 161 18.56 25.42 2.28
N GLU A 162 18.09 25.49 1.04
CA GLU A 162 16.71 25.19 0.64
C GLU A 162 16.31 23.74 0.95
N GLN A 163 17.24 22.78 0.88
CA GLN A 163 16.95 21.37 1.13
C GLN A 163 16.64 21.10 2.60
N ALA A 164 17.42 21.71 3.50
CA ALA A 164 17.18 21.61 4.94
C ALA A 164 15.85 22.26 5.34
N GLN A 165 15.54 23.42 4.74
CA GLN A 165 14.24 24.07 4.95
C GLN A 165 13.09 23.20 4.45
N ARG A 166 13.22 22.59 3.26
CA ARG A 166 12.18 21.70 2.72
C ARG A 166 11.99 20.45 3.55
N TRP A 167 13.07 19.88 4.07
CA TRP A 167 13.04 18.77 5.00
C TRP A 167 12.26 19.10 6.29
N VAL A 168 12.58 20.24 6.92
CA VAL A 168 11.86 20.71 8.11
C VAL A 168 10.39 20.97 7.81
N GLN A 169 10.06 21.54 6.65
CA GLN A 169 8.67 21.69 6.21
C GLN A 169 7.95 20.34 6.11
N LEU A 170 8.59 19.30 5.57
CA LEU A 170 7.97 17.98 5.44
C LEU A 170 7.73 17.29 6.79
N LEU A 171 8.68 17.41 7.71
CA LEU A 171 8.47 16.98 9.09
C LEU A 171 7.31 17.73 9.74
N GLY A 172 7.26 19.05 9.52
CA GLY A 172 6.18 19.91 9.99
C GLY A 172 4.82 19.54 9.39
N LEU A 173 4.75 19.18 8.11
CA LEU A 173 3.50 18.75 7.45
C LEU A 173 2.96 17.47 8.09
N ARG A 174 3.83 16.48 8.33
CA ARG A 174 3.44 15.22 8.95
C ARG A 174 2.90 15.41 10.37
N THR A 175 3.56 16.24 11.20
CA THR A 175 3.16 16.47 12.59
C THR A 175 1.95 17.40 12.69
N ALA A 176 1.93 18.48 11.92
CA ALA A 176 0.80 19.41 11.86
C ALA A 176 -0.49 18.70 11.44
N GLY A 177 -0.41 17.75 10.50
CA GLY A 177 -1.55 16.92 10.10
C GLY A 177 -2.19 16.15 11.26
N TYR A 178 -1.42 15.75 12.27
CA TYR A 178 -1.95 15.07 13.46
C TYR A 178 -2.45 16.07 14.52
N ASP A 179 -1.63 17.06 14.86
CA ASP A 179 -1.90 17.97 15.99
C ASP A 179 -3.07 18.91 15.72
N GLN A 180 -3.23 19.35 14.47
CA GLN A 180 -4.28 20.28 14.06
C GLN A 180 -5.59 19.58 13.68
N SER A 181 -5.61 18.25 13.65
CA SER A 181 -6.78 17.46 13.27
C SER A 181 -7.74 17.18 14.42
N ASP A 182 -9.02 17.08 14.08
CA ASP A 182 -10.04 16.50 14.95
C ASP A 182 -9.83 14.99 15.15
N LEU A 183 -10.69 14.33 15.94
CA LEU A 183 -10.57 12.90 16.20
C LEU A 183 -10.61 12.06 14.91
N ALA A 184 -11.46 12.43 13.95
CA ALA A 184 -11.58 11.74 12.67
C ALA A 184 -10.32 11.92 11.82
N GLY A 185 -9.76 13.13 11.79
CA GLY A 185 -8.49 13.44 11.13
C GLY A 185 -7.32 12.70 11.77
N LYS A 186 -7.27 12.58 13.11
CA LYS A 186 -6.26 11.76 13.82
C LYS A 186 -6.38 10.28 13.47
N LEU A 187 -7.59 9.73 13.42
CA LEU A 187 -7.80 8.35 12.99
C LEU A 187 -7.39 8.13 11.52
N ARG A 188 -7.66 9.10 10.64
CA ARG A 188 -7.20 9.07 9.25
C ARG A 188 -5.67 9.14 9.17
N TRP A 189 -5.05 10.00 9.97
CA TRP A 189 -3.60 10.12 10.06
C TRP A 189 -2.97 8.79 10.50
N TRP A 190 -3.50 8.16 11.57
CA TRP A 190 -3.06 6.85 12.04
C TRP A 190 -3.26 5.78 10.97
N ASN A 191 -4.44 5.73 10.36
CA ASN A 191 -4.75 4.82 9.26
C ASN A 191 -3.67 4.92 8.17
N ASN A 192 -3.23 6.12 7.83
CA ASN A 192 -2.27 6.37 6.77
C ASN A 192 -0.81 6.07 7.16
N HIS A 193 -0.44 6.32 8.40
CA HIS A 193 0.96 6.29 8.88
C HIS A 193 1.32 5.06 9.72
N ILE A 194 0.36 4.23 10.13
CA ILE A 194 0.62 3.07 11.02
C ILE A 194 1.53 2.00 10.38
N TRP A 195 1.67 2.00 9.06
CA TRP A 195 2.45 0.98 8.32
C TRP A 195 3.94 1.32 8.16
N SER A 196 4.36 2.49 8.61
CA SER A 196 5.76 2.90 8.63
C SER A 196 6.06 3.60 9.95
N ASP A 197 7.12 3.19 10.64
CA ASP A 197 7.58 3.93 11.82
C ASP A 197 8.08 5.34 11.46
N GLU A 198 8.21 6.18 12.48
CA GLU A 198 8.63 7.57 12.31
C GLU A 198 9.94 7.68 11.56
N LEU A 199 10.92 6.86 11.96
CA LEU A 199 12.24 6.80 11.38
C LEU A 199 12.17 6.45 9.90
N THR A 200 11.48 5.36 9.53
CA THR A 200 11.31 4.91 8.14
C THR A 200 10.71 5.98 7.24
N TRP A 201 9.70 6.69 7.73
CA TRP A 201 9.09 7.79 6.98
C TRP A 201 10.05 8.96 6.83
N ASN A 202 10.80 9.32 7.89
CA ASN A 202 11.86 10.32 7.80
C ASN A 202 12.90 9.90 6.74
N ARG A 203 13.26 8.61 6.68
CA ARG A 203 14.15 8.08 5.62
C ARG A 203 13.57 8.28 4.23
N ALA A 204 12.29 7.95 4.05
CA ALA A 204 11.60 8.12 2.78
C ALA A 204 11.56 9.59 2.35
N ALA A 205 11.29 10.52 3.26
CA ALA A 205 11.27 11.93 2.97
C ALA A 205 12.65 12.45 2.53
N ALA A 206 13.73 12.04 3.20
CA ALA A 206 15.08 12.46 2.86
C ALA A 206 15.52 11.86 1.51
N ALA A 207 15.21 10.58 1.30
CA ALA A 207 15.43 9.88 0.03
C ALA A 207 14.66 10.52 -1.13
N TRP A 208 13.46 11.03 -0.87
CA TRP A 208 12.67 11.70 -1.88
C TRP A 208 13.26 13.05 -2.31
N ILE A 209 13.84 13.79 -1.36
CA ILE A 209 14.52 15.08 -1.61
C ILE A 209 15.85 14.88 -2.34
N LEU A 210 16.64 13.91 -1.88
CA LEU A 210 18.01 13.65 -2.37
C LEU A 210 18.04 12.74 -3.61
N GLY A 211 17.01 11.93 -3.78
CA GLY A 211 16.88 11.00 -4.90
C GLY A 211 16.83 11.72 -6.24
N PRO A 212 16.96 10.98 -7.35
CA PRO A 212 16.99 11.55 -8.69
C PRO A 212 15.80 12.49 -8.90
N LYS A 213 16.10 13.75 -9.22
CA LYS A 213 15.08 14.76 -9.52
C LYS A 213 14.29 14.25 -10.73
N PRO A 214 12.95 14.19 -10.67
CA PRO A 214 12.16 13.98 -11.87
C PRO A 214 12.48 15.12 -12.84
N ASP A 215 12.43 14.85 -14.15
CA ASP A 215 12.59 15.87 -15.20
C ASP A 215 11.93 17.18 -14.75
N ALA A 216 12.69 18.27 -14.84
CA ALA A 216 12.55 19.54 -14.10
C ALA A 216 11.22 20.34 -14.22
N LYS A 217 10.10 19.69 -14.58
CA LYS A 217 8.78 20.28 -14.84
C LYS A 217 7.74 20.00 -13.75
N LEU A 218 8.09 19.34 -12.64
CA LEU A 218 7.17 19.18 -11.52
C LEU A 218 7.22 20.43 -10.62
N GLU A 219 6.65 21.54 -11.10
CA GLU A 219 6.55 22.79 -10.34
C GLU A 219 5.74 22.61 -9.05
N VAL A 220 6.27 23.16 -7.96
CA VAL A 220 5.78 23.03 -6.59
C VAL A 220 4.67 24.04 -6.33
N SER A 221 3.41 23.57 -6.26
CA SER A 221 2.29 24.35 -5.71
C SER A 221 1.95 23.86 -4.30
N THR A 222 1.22 24.62 -3.48
CA THR A 222 0.79 24.19 -2.14
C THR A 222 -0.15 22.96 -2.13
N LYS A 223 -0.83 22.64 -3.24
CA LYS A 223 -1.51 21.33 -3.42
C LYS A 223 -0.51 20.17 -3.52
N LEU A 224 0.73 20.45 -3.94
CA LEU A 224 1.82 19.49 -4.00
C LEU A 224 2.19 18.99 -2.60
N ASP A 225 1.96 19.75 -1.52
CA ASP A 225 2.39 19.33 -0.18
C ASP A 225 1.64 18.07 0.30
N LYS A 226 0.35 17.95 -0.01
CA LYS A 226 -0.46 16.76 0.29
C LYS A 226 -0.10 15.58 -0.63
N GLU A 227 0.09 15.83 -1.92
CA GLU A 227 0.54 14.79 -2.87
C GLU A 227 1.94 14.27 -2.50
N LEU A 228 2.80 15.16 -2.04
CA LEU A 228 4.14 14.88 -1.58
C LEU A 228 4.12 14.08 -0.27
N GLU A 229 3.30 14.47 0.70
CA GLU A 229 3.07 13.68 1.93
C GLU A 229 2.59 12.27 1.58
N VAL A 230 1.60 12.14 0.69
CA VAL A 230 1.09 10.85 0.20
C VAL A 230 2.19 10.03 -0.49
N SER A 231 3.00 10.66 -1.34
CA SER A 231 4.07 9.98 -2.08
C SER A 231 5.20 9.51 -1.17
N ILE A 232 5.58 10.34 -0.20
CA ILE A 232 6.56 10.00 0.84
C ILE A 232 6.03 8.88 1.72
N THR A 233 4.75 8.95 2.11
CA THR A 233 4.12 7.91 2.93
C THR A 233 4.04 6.59 2.17
N HIS A 234 3.72 6.63 0.87
CA HIS A 234 3.77 5.47 -0.02
C HIS A 234 5.18 4.88 -0.08
N LEU A 235 6.19 5.72 -0.32
CA LEU A 235 7.60 5.29 -0.32
C LEU A 235 8.01 4.70 1.04
N ALA A 236 7.63 5.31 2.15
CA ALA A 236 7.93 4.81 3.51
C ALA A 236 7.35 3.41 3.71
N ASN A 237 6.11 3.20 3.29
CA ASN A 237 5.45 1.90 3.33
C ASN A 237 6.14 0.87 2.41
N CYS A 238 6.59 1.29 1.22
CA CYS A 238 7.40 0.44 0.32
C CYS A 238 8.73 0.03 0.97
N MET A 239 9.42 0.97 1.63
CA MET A 239 10.72 0.76 2.27
C MET A 239 10.62 -0.16 3.47
N ARG A 240 9.53 -0.07 4.25
CA ARG A 240 9.31 -0.96 5.40
C ARG A 240 9.06 -2.40 4.98
N SER A 241 8.35 -2.57 3.86
CA SER A 241 8.02 -3.90 3.35
C SER A 241 9.26 -4.65 2.88
N SER A 242 9.42 -5.87 3.37
CA SER A 242 10.41 -6.86 2.91
C SER A 242 10.15 -7.37 1.48
N ALA A 243 9.02 -6.97 0.87
CA ALA A 243 8.70 -7.29 -0.52
C ALA A 243 9.78 -6.73 -1.46
N TYR A 244 10.61 -7.60 -2.03
CA TYR A 244 11.32 -7.25 -3.25
C TYR A 244 10.34 -7.47 -4.40
N ILE A 245 10.05 -6.41 -5.16
CA ILE A 245 9.51 -6.58 -6.51
C ILE A 245 10.71 -7.08 -7.33
N THR A 246 10.93 -8.39 -7.33
CA THR A 246 11.83 -9.03 -8.30
C THR A 246 11.16 -8.96 -9.67
N ASP A 247 11.95 -8.72 -10.72
CA ASP A 247 11.42 -8.55 -12.08
C ASP A 247 10.76 -9.84 -12.64
N SER A 248 10.88 -10.95 -11.92
CA SER A 248 10.13 -12.18 -12.17
C SER A 248 9.05 -12.39 -11.10
N ASP A 249 7.83 -12.49 -11.63
CA ASP A 249 6.66 -13.13 -11.06
C ASP A 249 5.71 -12.28 -10.17
N PHE A 250 4.44 -12.60 -10.36
CA PHE A 250 3.26 -12.23 -9.57
C PHE A 250 3.35 -12.33 -8.00
N PRO A 251 4.31 -12.99 -7.32
CA PRO A 251 4.29 -13.12 -5.84
C PRO A 251 4.45 -11.83 -5.05
N ALA A 252 4.91 -10.73 -5.68
CA ALA A 252 5.01 -9.41 -5.02
C ALA A 252 3.69 -8.98 -4.32
N TRP A 253 2.56 -9.52 -4.77
CA TRP A 253 1.20 -9.15 -4.36
C TRP A 253 0.83 -9.64 -2.94
N TYR A 254 1.56 -10.63 -2.41
CA TYR A 254 1.32 -11.22 -1.08
C TYR A 254 2.15 -10.60 0.04
N HIS A 255 3.15 -9.78 -0.28
CA HIS A 255 4.13 -9.34 0.71
C HIS A 255 3.72 -8.12 1.54
N PHE A 256 2.64 -7.41 1.17
CA PHE A 256 2.02 -6.38 2.02
C PHE A 256 1.04 -6.97 3.05
N ARG A 257 1.51 -7.96 3.81
CA ARG A 257 0.74 -8.58 4.91
C ARG A 257 1.54 -8.72 6.19
N GLU A 258 2.65 -8.03 6.33
CA GLU A 258 3.55 -8.17 7.48
C GLU A 258 2.84 -7.92 8.82
N TYR A 259 1.86 -7.02 8.82
CA TYR A 259 1.09 -6.67 10.01
C TYR A 259 -0.05 -7.65 10.33
N ILE A 260 -0.36 -8.62 9.46
CA ILE A 260 -1.40 -9.63 9.76
C ILE A 260 -0.94 -10.58 10.88
N TYR A 261 0.36 -10.86 10.94
CA TYR A 261 0.91 -11.88 11.84
C TYR A 261 0.81 -11.46 13.31
N ILE A 262 0.87 -10.15 13.61
CA ILE A 262 0.77 -9.65 14.98
C ILE A 262 -0.61 -9.96 15.60
N PRO A 263 -1.74 -9.46 15.07
CA PRO A 263 -3.05 -9.77 15.63
C PRO A 263 -3.42 -11.25 15.47
N LEU A 264 -2.95 -11.92 14.40
CA LEU A 264 -3.22 -13.34 14.20
C LEU A 264 -2.50 -14.22 15.23
N SER A 265 -1.21 -13.97 15.48
CA SER A 265 -0.45 -14.71 16.50
C SER A 265 -1.01 -14.45 17.90
N ALA A 266 -1.36 -13.19 18.21
CA ALA A 266 -2.03 -12.85 19.45
C ALA A 266 -3.39 -13.56 19.57
N LEU A 267 -4.16 -13.68 18.49
CA LEU A 267 -5.43 -14.41 18.47
C LEU A 267 -5.23 -15.90 18.76
N VAL A 268 -4.26 -16.53 18.11
CA VAL A 268 -3.93 -17.94 18.34
C VAL A 268 -3.46 -18.15 19.78
N ALA A 269 -2.59 -17.28 20.28
CA ALA A 269 -2.11 -17.31 21.65
C ALA A 269 -3.24 -17.09 22.67
N SER A 270 -4.29 -16.34 22.33
CA SER A 270 -5.42 -16.07 23.23
C SER A 270 -6.36 -17.27 23.39
N ILE A 271 -6.33 -18.26 22.50
CA ILE A 271 -7.21 -19.44 22.53
C ILE A 271 -7.10 -20.22 23.85
N PRO A 272 -5.92 -20.67 24.31
CA PRO A 272 -5.80 -21.40 25.57
C PRO A 272 -6.31 -20.59 26.77
N PHE A 273 -6.03 -19.28 26.83
CA PHE A 273 -6.54 -18.42 27.90
C PHE A 273 -8.06 -18.28 27.86
N ALA A 274 -8.66 -18.15 26.68
CA ALA A 274 -10.11 -18.14 26.51
C ALA A 274 -10.76 -19.45 26.93
N MET A 275 -10.10 -20.58 26.68
CA MET A 275 -10.57 -21.89 27.14
C MET A 275 -10.49 -22.02 28.66
N LEU A 276 -9.38 -21.60 29.28
CA LEU A 276 -9.21 -21.59 30.73
C LEU A 276 -10.20 -20.65 31.43
N ALA A 277 -10.38 -19.44 30.90
CA ALA A 277 -11.33 -18.46 31.42
C ALA A 277 -12.77 -19.02 31.42
N ARG A 278 -13.16 -19.71 30.33
CA ARG A 278 -14.48 -20.37 30.24
C ARG A 278 -14.59 -21.56 31.21
N ARG A 279 -13.54 -22.39 31.31
CA ARG A 279 -13.52 -23.52 32.24
C ARG A 279 -13.63 -23.07 33.71
N SER A 280 -13.11 -21.89 34.04
CA SER A 280 -13.21 -21.33 35.40
C SER A 280 -14.63 -20.92 35.81
N GLY A 281 -15.56 -20.77 34.85
CA GLY A 281 -16.92 -20.27 35.10
C GLY A 281 -17.01 -18.78 35.50
N ARG A 282 -15.88 -18.07 35.64
CA ARG A 282 -15.85 -16.69 36.12
C ARG A 282 -16.15 -15.70 34.99
N ARG A 283 -17.28 -15.00 35.09
CA ARG A 283 -17.71 -13.98 34.11
C ARG A 283 -16.67 -12.87 33.91
N ALA A 284 -16.06 -12.42 34.99
CA ALA A 284 -15.02 -11.38 34.96
C ALA A 284 -13.80 -11.76 34.11
N LEU A 285 -13.51 -13.07 33.91
CA LEU A 285 -12.38 -13.52 33.10
C LEU A 285 -12.76 -13.73 31.64
N TYR A 286 -13.91 -14.36 31.36
CA TYR A 286 -14.24 -14.68 29.98
C TYR A 286 -14.78 -13.49 29.18
N TRP A 287 -15.43 -12.48 29.81
CA TRP A 287 -15.94 -11.31 29.08
C TRP A 287 -14.81 -10.48 28.42
N PRO A 288 -13.75 -10.06 29.15
CA PRO A 288 -12.62 -9.37 28.55
C PRO A 288 -11.94 -10.21 27.47
N MET A 289 -11.80 -11.52 27.70
CA MET A 289 -11.17 -12.42 26.75
C MET A 289 -11.98 -12.56 25.44
N ASN A 290 -13.32 -12.57 25.54
CA ASN A 290 -14.18 -12.53 24.36
C ASN A 290 -14.04 -11.22 23.60
N GLY A 291 -14.00 -10.09 24.31
CA GLY A 291 -13.74 -8.77 23.73
C GLY A 291 -12.40 -8.75 22.99
N LEU A 292 -11.35 -9.23 23.64
CA LEU A 292 -10.00 -9.33 23.06
C LEU A 292 -9.99 -10.18 21.78
N GLN A 293 -10.59 -11.37 21.79
CA GLN A 293 -10.67 -12.22 20.59
C GLN A 293 -11.39 -11.53 19.42
N ARG A 294 -12.47 -10.78 19.68
CA ARG A 294 -13.17 -10.01 18.65
C ARG A 294 -12.31 -8.89 18.09
N VAL A 295 -11.64 -8.14 18.96
CA VAL A 295 -10.69 -7.09 18.56
C VAL A 295 -9.55 -7.68 17.72
N LEU A 296 -9.01 -8.83 18.11
CA LEU A 296 -7.93 -9.50 17.38
C LEU A 296 -8.38 -10.05 16.02
N VAL A 297 -9.60 -10.58 15.90
CA VAL A 297 -10.16 -10.96 14.59
C VAL A 297 -10.36 -9.73 13.71
N GLY A 298 -10.96 -8.67 14.24
CA GLY A 298 -11.13 -7.41 13.51
C GLY A 298 -9.78 -6.83 13.08
N GLY A 299 -8.79 -6.83 13.97
CA GLY A 299 -7.42 -6.41 13.69
C GLY A 299 -6.74 -7.28 12.64
N THR A 300 -6.95 -8.60 12.66
CA THR A 300 -6.43 -9.52 11.63
C THR A 300 -7.02 -9.21 10.26
N VAL A 301 -8.34 -9.04 10.18
CA VAL A 301 -9.04 -8.68 8.92
C VAL A 301 -8.59 -7.31 8.43
N TYR A 302 -8.53 -6.32 9.33
CA TYR A 302 -8.09 -4.97 9.02
C TYR A 302 -6.63 -4.96 8.52
N CYS A 303 -5.67 -5.47 9.30
CA CYS A 303 -4.26 -5.49 8.90
C CYS A 303 -4.01 -6.33 7.65
N GLY A 304 -4.72 -7.45 7.48
CA GLY A 304 -4.53 -8.34 6.33
C GLY A 304 -4.99 -7.77 4.99
N VAL A 305 -5.89 -6.79 4.99
CA VAL A 305 -6.48 -6.24 3.76
C VAL A 305 -6.23 -4.75 3.61
N MET A 306 -6.36 -3.98 4.69
CA MET A 306 -6.27 -2.52 4.64
C MET A 306 -4.88 -2.03 4.24
N GLN A 307 -3.81 -2.73 4.64
CA GLN A 307 -2.45 -2.38 4.22
C GLN A 307 -2.32 -2.39 2.68
N ARG A 308 -2.76 -3.47 2.03
CA ARG A 308 -2.78 -3.58 0.55
C ARG A 308 -3.73 -2.56 -0.07
N TYR A 309 -4.93 -2.40 0.48
CA TYR A 309 -5.90 -1.44 -0.03
C TYR A 309 -5.31 -0.03 -0.05
N GLN A 310 -4.74 0.39 1.08
CA GLN A 310 -4.18 1.73 1.22
C GLN A 310 -3.01 1.96 0.28
N TYR A 311 -2.11 0.98 0.17
CA TYR A 311 -0.99 1.01 -0.76
C TYR A 311 -1.42 1.40 -2.17
N TYR A 312 -2.40 0.69 -2.75
CA TYR A 312 -2.90 1.04 -4.09
C TYR A 312 -3.77 2.29 -4.10
N SER A 313 -4.43 2.64 -2.98
CA SER A 313 -5.22 3.87 -2.88
C SER A 313 -4.36 5.14 -2.96
N TYR A 314 -3.13 5.12 -2.46
CA TYR A 314 -2.23 6.27 -2.54
C TYR A 314 -1.90 6.62 -3.99
N LEU A 315 -1.56 5.61 -4.80
CA LEU A 315 -1.30 5.77 -6.23
C LEU A 315 -2.49 6.40 -6.97
N THR A 316 -3.72 6.08 -6.55
CA THR A 316 -4.91 6.67 -7.16
C THR A 316 -5.17 8.11 -6.73
N THR A 317 -4.76 8.49 -5.51
CA THR A 317 -5.01 9.83 -4.94
C THR A 317 -4.14 10.89 -5.60
N VAL A 318 -2.86 10.56 -5.85
CA VAL A 318 -1.90 11.47 -6.49
C VAL A 318 -2.34 11.94 -7.89
N GLN A 319 -3.16 11.15 -8.60
CA GLN A 319 -3.49 11.43 -10.00
C GLN A 319 -4.86 12.07 -10.22
N GLY A 320 -5.83 11.86 -9.31
CA GLY A 320 -7.15 12.52 -9.40
C GLY A 320 -6.99 14.04 -9.47
N GLU A 321 -6.09 14.57 -8.66
CA GLU A 321 -5.80 16.00 -8.57
C GLU A 321 -5.04 16.52 -9.83
N GLU A 322 -4.14 15.73 -10.44
CA GLU A 322 -3.51 16.07 -11.73
C GLU A 322 -4.53 16.16 -12.89
N ARG A 323 -5.48 15.23 -12.95
CA ARG A 323 -6.50 15.20 -14.01
C ARG A 323 -7.40 16.42 -13.89
N ASP A 324 -7.80 16.77 -12.68
CA ASP A 324 -8.61 17.95 -12.40
C ASP A 324 -7.82 19.24 -12.68
N ARG A 325 -6.51 19.26 -12.36
CA ARG A 325 -5.61 20.37 -12.75
C ARG A 325 -5.52 20.52 -14.27
N HIS A 326 -5.36 19.43 -15.01
CA HIS A 326 -5.25 19.49 -16.46
C HIS A 326 -6.55 19.98 -17.11
N LYS A 327 -7.71 19.50 -16.62
CA LYS A 327 -9.02 20.01 -17.05
C LYS A 327 -9.17 21.50 -16.75
N HIS A 328 -8.84 21.93 -15.53
CA HIS A 328 -8.92 23.33 -15.13
C HIS A 328 -8.00 24.24 -15.98
N MET A 329 -6.77 23.79 -16.27
CA MET A 329 -5.85 24.52 -17.14
C MET A 329 -6.35 24.59 -18.59
N GLN A 330 -7.02 23.54 -19.09
CA GLN A 330 -7.67 23.57 -20.40
C GLN A 330 -8.86 24.53 -20.43
N GLU A 331 -9.68 24.54 -19.37
CA GLU A 331 -10.79 25.49 -19.22
C GLU A 331 -10.30 26.93 -19.21
N LEU A 332 -9.27 27.24 -18.40
CA LEU A 332 -8.65 28.57 -18.38
C LEU A 332 -8.11 28.96 -19.77
N ARG A 333 -7.39 28.05 -20.44
CA ARG A 333 -6.89 28.30 -21.79
C ARG A 333 -8.03 28.56 -22.78
N ASN A 334 -9.17 27.89 -22.65
CA ASN A 334 -10.33 28.11 -23.52
C ASN A 334 -11.00 29.47 -23.24
N ILE A 335 -11.07 29.89 -21.97
CA ILE A 335 -11.56 31.23 -21.58
C ILE A 335 -10.67 32.32 -22.21
N TYR A 336 -9.35 32.20 -22.09
CA TYR A 336 -8.41 33.19 -22.64
C TYR A 336 -8.23 33.14 -24.17
N LYS A 337 -8.68 32.07 -24.83
CA LYS A 337 -8.71 31.96 -26.29
C LYS A 337 -10.04 32.40 -26.91
N SER A 338 -11.06 32.69 -26.10
CA SER A 338 -12.30 33.28 -26.59
C SER A 338 -11.99 34.70 -27.07
N PRO A 339 -12.17 35.01 -28.37
CA PRO A 339 -12.00 36.37 -28.85
C PRO A 339 -13.05 37.26 -28.15
N PHE A 340 -12.58 38.32 -27.51
CA PHE A 340 -13.41 39.48 -27.22
C PHE A 340 -13.77 40.19 -28.52
#